data_AF-A0A349CT19-F1
#
_entry.id   AF-A0A349CT19-F1
#
_cell.length_a   1.000
_cell.length_b   1.000
_cell.length_c   1.000
_cell.angle_alpha   90.00
_cell.angle_beta   90.00
_cell.angle_gamma   90.00
#
_symmetry.space_group_name_H-M   'P 1'
#
loop_
_entity.id
_entity.type
_entity.pdbx_description
1 polymer ?
#
loop_
_entity_poly.entity_id
_entity_poly.type
_entity_poly.pdbx_seq_one_letter_code
_entity_poly.pdbx_strand_id
1 'polypeptide(L)'
;MTSPTNNGSHDDPPARGTSKGGRVDGVKRVIDEVTTPGLVHPALIPGIGVEKTGRVFPMNWGVFIFAAVVAVGVITWAFAAPESISTVGGAALGWVSTNFGWLFSALAIVVILYMLVVGYGRSGGVRLGSDDEQPEFSTTSWIAMLFSAGIGIGLLFYGPYEPLLFFLDPPSGFDVAPESAAAMKTAMAQAMLHWGPIAWAFYALVGGAIAYSAYRRGRAPLISAIFEPIFGKRTAGPLGATIDVFAIIVTLFGTAISLGIGVLQIGRGFEVVTGIGPVGNTFLISAIAILAALFIISAVSGIKRGIRLLSNINMVLAGLLAVFVFIVGPTVFLLNFLPAAAVEFFDELGVMLSRSANDGEDAAAFMSSWTTYYWAWWVSWTPFVGMFIAKISRGRTLREFVTVVIIVPSAVCLTWFVIFG
;
A
#
# COMPACT_ATOMS: atom_id res chain seq x y z
N MET A 1 76.81 -24.40 -49.74
CA MET A 1 75.91 -25.24 -48.93
C MET A 1 74.62 -24.46 -48.72
N THR A 2 73.50 -25.03 -49.18
CA THR A 2 72.09 -24.73 -48.84
C THR A 2 71.57 -23.28 -48.88
N SER A 3 70.81 -22.98 -49.94
CA SER A 3 69.69 -21.99 -50.02
C SER A 3 68.44 -22.49 -49.24
N PRO A 4 67.26 -21.79 -49.21
CA PRO A 4 66.91 -20.34 -49.25
C PRO A 4 65.76 -19.94 -48.25
N THR A 5 65.19 -18.73 -48.44
CA THR A 5 63.81 -18.22 -48.10
C THR A 5 63.62 -17.49 -46.77
N ASN A 6 62.78 -16.45 -46.60
CA ASN A 6 61.99 -15.54 -47.45
C ASN A 6 61.40 -14.43 -46.54
N ASN A 7 60.94 -13.33 -47.16
CA ASN A 7 60.30 -12.11 -46.66
C ASN A 7 59.31 -12.24 -45.47
N GLY A 8 59.29 -11.18 -44.65
CA GLY A 8 58.16 -10.80 -43.79
C GLY A 8 58.15 -9.28 -43.54
N SER A 9 57.07 -8.61 -43.92
CA SER A 9 56.79 -7.18 -43.74
C SER A 9 55.71 -6.97 -42.68
N HIS A 10 55.67 -5.76 -42.12
CA HIS A 10 54.68 -5.14 -41.21
C HIS A 10 54.81 -5.41 -39.70
N ASP A 11 54.81 -4.31 -38.93
CA ASP A 11 53.86 -4.10 -37.83
C ASP A 11 53.84 -2.61 -37.39
N ASP A 12 52.78 -1.91 -37.79
CA ASP A 12 52.27 -0.71 -37.11
C ASP A 12 51.13 -1.13 -36.17
N PRO A 13 50.95 -0.49 -35.00
CA PRO A 13 49.99 -0.97 -33.99
C PRO A 13 48.55 -0.57 -34.33
N PRO A 14 47.53 -1.42 -34.08
CA PRO A 14 46.15 -1.01 -34.30
C PRO A 14 45.60 -0.21 -33.11
N ALA A 15 44.83 0.81 -33.49
CA ALA A 15 44.12 1.75 -32.64
C ALA A 15 43.03 1.10 -31.77
N ARG A 16 42.82 1.66 -30.57
CA ARG A 16 41.70 1.35 -29.67
C ARG A 16 40.37 1.76 -30.31
N GLY A 17 39.62 0.76 -30.79
CA GLY A 17 38.20 0.90 -31.16
C GLY A 17 37.30 0.83 -29.92
N THR A 18 36.51 1.86 -29.70
CA THR A 18 35.50 1.95 -28.63
C THR A 18 34.33 0.98 -28.87
N SER A 19 34.22 -0.09 -28.07
CA SER A 19 33.11 -1.05 -28.15
C SER A 19 31.84 -0.52 -27.47
N LYS A 20 31.00 0.22 -28.22
CA LYS A 20 29.60 0.51 -27.81
C LYS A 20 28.59 -0.59 -28.20
N GLY A 21 29.03 -1.68 -28.84
CA GLY A 21 28.16 -2.76 -29.35
C GLY A 21 27.80 -3.88 -28.37
N GLY A 22 28.64 -4.20 -27.39
CA GLY A 22 28.50 -5.43 -26.61
C GLY A 22 27.27 -5.53 -25.69
N ARG A 23 26.60 -4.41 -25.37
CA ARG A 23 25.47 -4.38 -24.42
C ARG A 23 24.11 -4.65 -25.08
N VAL A 24 23.98 -4.36 -26.38
CA VAL A 24 22.73 -4.57 -27.14
C VAL A 24 22.65 -6.03 -27.62
N ASP A 25 23.79 -6.64 -27.95
CA ASP A 25 23.85 -8.02 -28.44
C ASP A 25 23.56 -9.05 -27.33
N GLY A 26 23.91 -8.75 -26.07
CA GLY A 26 23.56 -9.60 -24.92
C GLY A 26 22.05 -9.70 -24.69
N VAL A 27 21.31 -8.60 -24.90
CA VAL A 27 19.85 -8.58 -24.71
C VAL A 27 19.14 -9.35 -25.83
N LYS A 28 19.57 -9.18 -27.09
CA LYS A 28 19.03 -9.96 -28.21
C LYS A 28 19.29 -11.46 -28.04
N ARG A 29 20.50 -11.83 -27.63
CA ARG A 29 20.87 -13.23 -27.40
C ARG A 29 20.03 -13.89 -26.30
N VAL A 30 19.78 -13.18 -25.19
CA VAL A 30 18.89 -13.67 -24.12
C VAL A 30 17.44 -13.78 -24.62
N ILE A 31 16.96 -12.83 -25.42
CA ILE A 31 15.62 -12.89 -26.02
C ILE A 31 15.51 -14.09 -26.98
N ASP A 32 16.53 -14.37 -27.79
CA ASP A 32 16.56 -15.50 -28.74
C ASP A 32 16.69 -16.86 -28.04
N GLU A 33 17.48 -16.95 -26.96
CA GLU A 33 17.58 -18.16 -26.10
C GLU A 33 16.28 -18.44 -25.33
N VAL A 34 15.51 -17.40 -24.99
CA VAL A 34 14.25 -17.54 -24.24
C VAL A 34 13.05 -17.73 -25.16
N THR A 35 13.12 -17.32 -26.43
CA THR A 35 12.05 -17.50 -27.42
C THR A 35 12.17 -18.80 -28.23
N THR A 36 13.29 -19.54 -28.14
CA THR A 36 13.41 -20.87 -28.75
C THR A 36 12.58 -21.89 -27.95
N PRO A 37 11.55 -22.53 -28.55
CA PRO A 37 10.70 -23.47 -27.81
C PRO A 37 11.51 -24.70 -27.36
N GLY A 38 11.67 -24.88 -26.04
CA GLY A 38 12.11 -26.14 -25.44
C GLY A 38 13.52 -26.22 -24.84
N LEU A 39 14.34 -25.16 -24.86
CA LEU A 39 15.73 -25.22 -24.38
C LEU A 39 15.95 -24.72 -22.94
N VAL A 40 15.06 -23.86 -22.41
CA VAL A 40 15.23 -23.28 -21.07
C VAL A 40 14.00 -23.61 -20.23
N HIS A 41 14.20 -24.34 -19.13
CA HIS A 41 13.13 -24.59 -18.15
C HIS A 41 12.58 -23.23 -17.69
N PRO A 42 11.25 -23.00 -17.60
CA PRO A 42 10.66 -21.69 -17.29
C PRO A 42 11.18 -21.02 -16.00
N ALA A 43 11.78 -21.81 -15.09
CA ALA A 43 12.43 -21.34 -13.87
C ALA A 43 13.85 -20.75 -14.07
N LEU A 44 14.50 -21.03 -15.20
CA LEU A 44 15.86 -20.60 -15.54
C LEU A 44 15.89 -19.33 -16.41
N ILE A 45 14.72 -18.80 -16.78
CA ILE A 45 14.62 -17.55 -17.55
C ILE A 45 15.06 -16.40 -16.64
N PRO A 46 16.15 -15.68 -16.96
CA PRO A 46 16.58 -14.53 -16.19
C PRO A 46 15.45 -13.49 -16.13
N GLY A 47 15.20 -12.92 -14.96
CA GLY A 47 14.15 -11.91 -14.81
C GLY A 47 14.38 -10.72 -15.75
N ILE A 48 13.38 -10.35 -16.55
CA ILE A 48 13.43 -9.15 -17.40
C ILE A 48 12.40 -8.17 -16.86
N GLY A 49 12.84 -6.99 -16.41
CA GLY A 49 11.92 -5.96 -15.94
C GLY A 49 11.18 -5.26 -17.07
N VAL A 50 9.96 -4.83 -16.80
CA VAL A 50 9.05 -4.23 -17.79
C VAL A 50 9.67 -3.04 -18.52
N GLU A 51 10.46 -2.24 -17.82
CA GLU A 51 11.19 -1.10 -18.36
C GLU A 51 12.26 -1.50 -19.39
N LYS A 52 12.81 -2.71 -19.30
CA LYS A 52 13.78 -3.25 -20.27
C LYS A 52 13.10 -3.78 -21.54
N THR A 53 11.78 -3.93 -21.54
CA THR A 53 11.04 -4.46 -22.70
C THR A 53 10.86 -3.44 -23.83
N GLY A 54 11.09 -2.14 -23.56
CA GLY A 54 10.84 -1.06 -24.52
C GLY A 54 9.37 -0.88 -24.89
N ARG A 55 8.44 -1.56 -24.21
CA ARG A 55 7.00 -1.47 -24.48
C ARG A 55 6.45 -0.14 -23.99
N VAL A 56 5.67 0.50 -24.84
CA VAL A 56 4.86 1.67 -24.50
C VAL A 56 3.45 1.19 -24.15
N PHE A 57 2.90 1.68 -23.05
CA PHE A 57 1.55 1.33 -22.59
C PHE A 57 0.60 2.49 -22.90
N PRO A 58 -0.16 2.44 -24.02
CA PRO A 58 -1.13 3.48 -24.32
C PRO A 58 -2.32 3.45 -23.35
N MET A 59 -3.05 4.57 -23.28
CA MET A 59 -4.29 4.64 -22.51
C MET A 59 -5.31 3.62 -23.03
N ASN A 60 -5.87 2.80 -22.14
CA ASN A 60 -7.01 1.96 -22.45
C ASN A 60 -8.30 2.78 -22.27
N TRP A 61 -8.77 3.39 -23.36
CA TRP A 61 -9.98 4.22 -23.37
C TRP A 61 -11.24 3.46 -22.93
N GLY A 62 -11.35 2.17 -23.23
CA GLY A 62 -12.51 1.37 -22.82
C GLY A 62 -12.60 1.24 -21.30
N VAL A 63 -11.47 0.91 -20.66
CA VAL A 63 -11.37 0.85 -19.19
C VAL A 63 -11.62 2.22 -18.57
N PHE A 64 -10.98 3.27 -19.11
CA PHE A 64 -11.11 4.63 -18.59
C PHE A 64 -12.55 5.15 -18.67
N ILE A 65 -13.19 5.07 -19.84
CA ILE A 65 -14.55 5.58 -20.04
C ILE A 65 -15.53 4.81 -19.17
N PHE A 66 -15.41 3.48 -19.10
CA PHE A 66 -16.33 2.69 -18.27
C PHE A 66 -16.19 3.03 -16.79
N ALA A 67 -14.96 3.07 -16.26
CA ALA A 67 -14.73 3.46 -14.87
C ALA A 67 -15.22 4.89 -14.58
N ALA A 68 -15.01 5.83 -15.51
CA ALA A 68 -15.48 7.21 -15.39
C ALA A 68 -17.02 7.30 -15.38
N VAL A 69 -17.71 6.56 -16.26
CA VAL A 69 -19.18 6.52 -16.29
C VAL A 69 -19.74 5.97 -14.99
N VAL A 70 -19.17 4.87 -14.46
CA VAL A 70 -19.61 4.33 -13.17
C VAL A 70 -19.37 5.33 -12.03
N ALA A 71 -18.19 5.93 -11.97
CA ALA A 71 -17.86 6.92 -10.94
C ALA A 71 -18.80 8.14 -10.99
N VAL A 72 -18.98 8.75 -12.18
CA VAL A 72 -19.88 9.89 -12.38
C VAL A 72 -21.32 9.50 -12.07
N GLY A 73 -21.76 8.28 -12.42
CA GLY A 73 -23.09 7.78 -12.11
C GLY A 73 -23.36 7.73 -10.60
N VAL A 74 -22.43 7.15 -9.83
CA VAL A 74 -22.56 7.10 -8.35
C VAL A 74 -22.52 8.50 -7.74
N ILE A 75 -21.63 9.38 -8.21
CA ILE A 75 -21.56 10.77 -7.76
C ILE A 75 -22.87 11.51 -8.05
N THR A 76 -23.40 11.36 -9.26
CA THR A 76 -24.67 11.98 -9.67
C THR A 76 -25.83 11.48 -8.81
N TRP A 77 -25.88 10.18 -8.53
CA TRP A 77 -26.87 9.60 -7.62
C TRP A 77 -26.75 10.17 -6.21
N ALA A 78 -25.53 10.32 -5.69
CA ALA A 78 -25.29 10.91 -4.37
C ALA A 78 -25.78 12.35 -4.27
N PHE A 79 -25.58 13.15 -5.32
CA PHE A 79 -26.08 14.53 -5.38
C PHE A 79 -27.59 14.62 -5.57
N ALA A 80 -28.17 13.76 -6.39
CA ALA A 80 -29.59 13.82 -6.75
C ALA A 80 -30.50 13.23 -5.66
N ALA A 81 -30.05 12.21 -4.93
CA ALA A 81 -30.85 11.50 -3.93
C ALA A 81 -30.00 11.01 -2.74
N PRO A 82 -29.52 11.91 -1.87
CA PRO A 82 -28.62 11.58 -0.75
C PRO A 82 -29.23 10.59 0.25
N GLU A 83 -30.53 10.70 0.55
CA GLU A 83 -31.21 9.75 1.44
C GLU A 83 -31.29 8.35 0.83
N SER A 84 -31.55 8.27 -0.48
CA SER A 84 -31.62 7.00 -1.21
C SER A 84 -30.26 6.30 -1.22
N ILE A 85 -29.18 7.02 -1.56
CA ILE A 85 -27.85 6.41 -1.57
C ILE A 85 -27.40 6.02 -0.17
N SER A 86 -27.76 6.78 0.87
CA SER A 86 -27.48 6.42 2.27
C SER A 86 -28.22 5.15 2.68
N THR A 87 -29.50 5.03 2.30
CA THR A 87 -30.32 3.84 2.60
C THR A 87 -29.79 2.60 1.88
N VAL A 88 -29.50 2.70 0.58
CA VAL A 88 -28.94 1.58 -0.18
C VAL A 88 -27.53 1.22 0.30
N GLY A 89 -26.71 2.23 0.63
CA GLY A 89 -25.39 2.03 1.20
C GLY A 89 -25.43 1.29 2.54
N GLY A 90 -26.34 1.69 3.44
CA GLY A 90 -26.56 1.01 4.72
C GLY A 90 -27.03 -0.44 4.54
N ALA A 91 -27.98 -0.69 3.63
CA ALA A 91 -28.44 -2.04 3.32
C ALA A 91 -27.32 -2.91 2.70
N ALA A 92 -26.51 -2.34 1.80
CA ALA A 92 -25.38 -3.04 1.20
C ALA A 92 -24.28 -3.35 2.23
N LEU A 93 -23.95 -2.40 3.11
CA LEU A 93 -23.01 -2.61 4.21
C LEU A 93 -23.51 -3.73 5.15
N GLY A 94 -24.78 -3.70 5.54
CA GLY A 94 -25.39 -4.74 6.36
C GLY A 94 -25.30 -6.11 5.69
N TRP A 95 -25.66 -6.20 4.41
CA TRP A 95 -25.59 -7.45 3.65
C TRP A 95 -24.16 -7.99 3.53
N VAL A 96 -23.18 -7.14 3.21
CA VAL A 96 -21.77 -7.52 3.11
C VAL A 96 -21.24 -7.97 4.46
N SER A 97 -21.54 -7.23 5.53
CA SER A 97 -21.05 -7.57 6.88
C SER A 97 -21.60 -8.92 7.35
N THR A 98 -22.89 -9.18 7.14
CA THR A 98 -23.51 -10.46 7.52
C THR A 98 -23.00 -11.64 6.70
N ASN A 99 -22.85 -11.50 5.38
CA ASN A 99 -22.54 -12.63 4.50
C ASN A 99 -21.05 -12.83 4.22
N PHE A 100 -20.26 -11.76 4.29
CA PHE A 100 -18.83 -11.74 3.93
C PHE A 100 -17.93 -11.24 5.06
N GLY A 101 -18.43 -10.92 6.25
CA GLY A 101 -17.58 -10.56 7.40
C GLY A 101 -16.51 -11.62 7.70
N TRP A 102 -16.88 -12.90 7.65
CA TRP A 102 -15.95 -14.02 7.82
C TRP A 102 -14.83 -14.02 6.76
N LEU A 103 -15.11 -13.60 5.53
CA LEU A 103 -14.12 -13.55 4.45
C LEU A 103 -13.06 -12.51 4.75
N PHE A 104 -13.43 -11.35 5.29
CA PHE A 104 -12.47 -10.30 5.68
C PHE A 104 -11.56 -10.76 6.82
N SER A 105 -12.12 -11.38 7.86
CA SER A 105 -11.32 -11.96 8.96
C SER A 105 -10.39 -13.07 8.48
N ALA A 106 -10.90 -13.98 7.64
CA ALA A 106 -10.08 -15.04 7.05
C ALA A 106 -8.97 -14.47 6.15
N LEU A 107 -9.27 -13.44 5.36
CA LEU A 107 -8.28 -12.80 4.49
C LEU A 107 -7.17 -12.14 5.31
N ALA A 108 -7.49 -11.46 6.41
CA ALA A 108 -6.52 -10.90 7.33
C ALA A 108 -5.51 -11.95 7.82
N ILE A 109 -6.00 -13.11 8.26
CA ILE A 109 -5.17 -14.23 8.74
C ILE A 109 -4.37 -14.88 7.60
N VAL A 110 -5.04 -15.23 6.50
CA VAL A 110 -4.40 -15.94 5.38
C VAL A 110 -3.33 -15.09 4.72
N VAL A 111 -3.57 -13.79 4.55
CA VAL A 111 -2.62 -12.90 3.88
C VAL A 111 -1.36 -12.70 4.71
N ILE A 112 -1.46 -12.43 6.02
CA ILE A 112 -0.26 -12.28 6.85
C ILE A 112 0.55 -13.58 6.86
N LEU A 113 -0.09 -14.73 7.06
CA LEU A 113 0.59 -16.03 7.04
C LEU A 113 1.24 -16.32 5.68
N TYR A 114 0.53 -16.06 4.58
CA TYR A 114 1.05 -16.23 3.23
C TYR A 114 2.29 -15.36 3.00
N MET A 115 2.25 -14.08 3.39
CA MET A 115 3.40 -13.19 3.22
C MET A 115 4.60 -13.62 4.05
N LEU A 116 4.38 -14.13 5.28
CA LEU A 116 5.44 -14.71 6.09
C LEU A 116 6.07 -15.94 5.42
N VAL A 117 5.26 -16.85 4.85
CA VAL A 117 5.76 -18.00 4.08
C VAL A 117 6.54 -17.54 2.85
N VAL A 118 6.08 -16.52 2.14
CA VAL A 118 6.75 -16.01 0.93
C VAL A 118 8.10 -15.35 1.28
N GLY A 119 8.14 -14.55 2.35
CA GLY A 119 9.34 -13.82 2.76
C GLY A 119 10.38 -14.68 3.46
N TYR A 120 9.95 -15.60 4.34
CA TYR A 120 10.87 -16.41 5.17
C TYR A 120 11.03 -17.84 4.68
N GLY A 121 10.17 -18.32 3.78
CA GLY A 121 10.31 -19.61 3.12
C GLY A 121 11.32 -19.62 1.99
N ARG A 122 11.21 -20.65 1.12
CA ARG A 122 12.14 -20.90 0.01
C ARG A 122 12.17 -19.78 -1.04
N SER A 123 11.08 -19.04 -1.20
CA SER A 123 10.96 -17.91 -2.14
C SER A 123 11.65 -16.63 -1.64
N GLY A 124 12.03 -16.53 -0.37
CA GLY A 124 12.54 -15.29 0.22
C GLY A 124 13.78 -14.70 -0.48
N GLY A 125 14.61 -15.56 -1.10
CA GLY A 125 15.80 -15.14 -1.84
C GLY A 125 15.52 -14.60 -3.25
N VAL A 126 14.28 -14.70 -3.76
CA VAL A 126 13.94 -14.23 -5.10
C VAL A 126 14.00 -12.70 -5.12
N ARG A 127 14.72 -12.14 -6.10
CA ARG A 127 14.79 -10.68 -6.32
C ARG A 127 13.61 -10.18 -7.15
N LEU A 128 13.10 -9.01 -6.78
CA LEU A 128 12.11 -8.21 -7.51
C LEU A 128 12.79 -7.46 -8.66
N GLY A 129 13.32 -8.21 -9.63
CA GLY A 129 14.14 -7.73 -10.73
C GLY A 129 14.92 -8.88 -11.39
N SER A 130 15.90 -8.54 -12.22
CA SER A 130 16.90 -9.51 -12.70
C SER A 130 17.73 -10.09 -11.53
N ASP A 131 18.38 -11.24 -11.71
CA ASP A 131 19.13 -11.94 -10.63
C ASP A 131 20.26 -11.12 -10.01
N ASP A 132 20.91 -10.27 -10.81
CA ASP A 132 22.00 -9.39 -10.37
C ASP A 132 21.55 -7.93 -10.19
N GLU A 133 20.24 -7.68 -10.21
CA GLU A 133 19.72 -6.32 -10.10
C GLU A 133 19.89 -5.78 -8.69
N GLN A 134 20.60 -4.64 -8.61
CA GLN A 134 20.79 -3.92 -7.36
C GLN A 134 19.57 -3.06 -7.05
N PRO A 135 19.29 -2.80 -5.74
CA PRO A 135 18.22 -1.89 -5.36
C PRO A 135 18.35 -0.51 -6.01
N GLU A 136 17.24 0.00 -6.57
CA GLU A 136 17.21 1.33 -7.20
C GLU A 136 17.42 2.46 -6.18
N PHE A 137 16.90 2.27 -4.97
CA PHE A 137 17.03 3.21 -3.85
C PHE A 137 17.85 2.61 -2.73
N SER A 138 18.63 3.43 -2.02
CA SER A 138 19.29 3.00 -0.78
C SER A 138 18.27 2.53 0.25
N THR A 139 18.68 1.65 1.18
CA THR A 139 17.76 1.11 2.20
C THR A 139 17.16 2.20 3.07
N THR A 140 17.94 3.23 3.42
CA THR A 140 17.46 4.39 4.18
C THR A 140 16.45 5.22 3.40
N SER A 141 16.69 5.47 2.11
CA SER A 141 15.75 6.19 1.25
C SER A 141 14.46 5.40 1.04
N TRP A 142 14.54 4.08 0.92
CA TRP A 142 13.38 3.21 0.76
C TRP A 142 12.49 3.20 2.01
N ILE A 143 13.10 3.05 3.19
CA ILE A 143 12.41 3.15 4.49
C ILE A 143 11.75 4.52 4.65
N ALA A 144 12.46 5.61 4.33
CA ALA A 144 11.90 6.97 4.41
C ALA A 144 10.70 7.17 3.47
N MET A 145 10.74 6.59 2.26
CA MET A 145 9.61 6.65 1.32
C MET A 145 8.41 5.82 1.80
N LEU A 146 8.64 4.64 2.38
CA LEU A 146 7.58 3.83 3.01
C LEU A 146 6.95 4.58 4.19
N PHE A 147 7.78 5.18 5.04
CA PHE A 147 7.33 6.02 6.15
C PHE A 147 6.44 7.17 5.65
N SER A 148 6.84 7.85 4.57
CA SER A 148 6.02 8.91 4.00
C SER A 148 4.72 8.46 3.37
N ALA A 149 4.64 7.21 2.90
CA ALA A 149 3.38 6.66 2.43
C ALA A 149 2.48 6.20 3.58
N GLY A 150 3.06 5.83 4.73
CA GLY A 150 2.31 5.36 5.91
C GLY A 150 1.69 6.47 6.76
N ILE A 151 2.29 7.67 6.80
CA ILE A 151 1.66 8.81 7.49
C ILE A 151 0.58 9.42 6.60
N GLY A 152 -0.65 8.93 6.76
CA GLY A 152 -1.84 9.46 6.11
C GLY A 152 -2.76 10.21 7.07
N ILE A 153 -3.84 10.76 6.51
CA ILE A 153 -4.96 11.36 7.25
C ILE A 153 -5.50 10.38 8.31
N GLY A 154 -5.48 9.08 7.99
CA GLY A 154 -5.87 8.01 8.89
C GLY A 154 -5.18 8.07 10.26
N LEU A 155 -3.85 8.21 10.32
CA LEU A 155 -3.11 8.29 11.59
C LEU A 155 -3.42 9.57 12.35
N LEU A 156 -3.60 10.70 11.65
CA LEU A 156 -3.95 11.97 12.29
C LEU A 156 -5.36 11.97 12.88
N PHE A 157 -6.29 11.23 12.27
CA PHE A 157 -7.67 11.15 12.71
C PHE A 157 -7.86 10.06 13.77
N TYR A 158 -7.51 8.81 13.44
CA TYR A 158 -7.72 7.64 14.30
C TYR A 158 -6.64 7.48 15.36
N GLY A 159 -5.46 8.09 15.18
CA GLY A 159 -4.36 8.04 16.15
C GLY A 159 -4.80 8.33 17.59
N PRO A 160 -5.37 9.51 17.87
CA PRO A 160 -5.93 9.81 19.18
C PRO A 160 -7.34 9.24 19.40
N TYR A 161 -8.14 9.11 18.34
CA TYR A 161 -9.56 8.78 18.47
C TYR A 161 -9.82 7.32 18.83
N GLU A 162 -9.14 6.39 18.15
CA GLU A 162 -9.45 4.97 18.25
C GLU A 162 -8.99 4.34 19.58
N PRO A 163 -7.74 4.53 20.06
CA PRO A 163 -7.33 4.00 21.36
C PRO A 163 -8.14 4.62 22.50
N LEU A 164 -8.45 5.93 22.41
CA LEU A 164 -9.26 6.59 23.42
C LEU A 164 -10.66 5.99 23.50
N LEU A 165 -11.31 5.74 22.35
CA LEU A 165 -12.61 5.08 22.36
C LEU A 165 -12.55 3.67 22.92
N PHE A 166 -11.56 2.87 22.55
CA PHE A 166 -11.43 1.51 23.09
C PHE A 166 -11.00 1.47 24.56
N PHE A 167 -10.42 2.55 25.07
CA PHE A 167 -10.14 2.71 26.50
C PHE A 167 -11.43 3.03 27.28
N LEU A 168 -12.29 3.90 26.72
CA LEU A 168 -13.58 4.26 27.32
C LEU A 168 -14.64 3.17 27.19
N ASP A 169 -14.59 2.39 26.11
CA ASP A 169 -15.53 1.31 25.80
C ASP A 169 -14.75 0.14 25.19
N PRO A 170 -14.22 -0.78 26.03
CA PRO A 170 -13.43 -1.91 25.58
C PRO A 170 -14.17 -2.76 24.54
N PRO A 171 -13.53 -3.10 23.41
CA PRO A 171 -14.13 -3.94 22.38
C PRO A 171 -14.66 -5.27 22.93
N SER A 172 -15.80 -5.72 22.40
CA SER A 172 -16.43 -7.00 22.78
C SER A 172 -15.41 -8.15 22.81
N GLY A 173 -15.48 -9.01 23.81
CA GLY A 173 -14.59 -10.18 23.93
C GLY A 173 -13.32 -9.93 24.74
N PHE A 174 -13.04 -8.69 25.14
CA PHE A 174 -12.10 -8.39 26.22
C PHE A 174 -12.84 -8.34 27.56
N ASP A 175 -12.31 -9.00 28.59
CA ASP A 175 -12.84 -8.99 29.96
C ASP A 175 -12.07 -7.97 30.81
N VAL A 176 -12.20 -6.70 30.48
CA VAL A 176 -11.50 -5.58 31.15
C VAL A 176 -12.49 -4.47 31.47
N ALA A 177 -12.34 -3.87 32.64
CA ALA A 177 -13.16 -2.73 33.02
C ALA A 177 -12.80 -1.49 32.16
N PRO A 178 -13.80 -0.73 31.68
CA PRO A 178 -13.57 0.57 31.06
C PRO A 178 -12.68 1.48 31.91
N GLU A 179 -11.90 2.33 31.25
CA GLU A 179 -11.04 3.34 31.88
C GLU A 179 -9.97 2.77 32.84
N SER A 180 -9.71 1.46 32.79
CA SER A 180 -8.74 0.79 33.65
C SER A 180 -7.35 0.71 33.01
N ALA A 181 -6.33 0.46 33.85
CA ALA A 181 -4.98 0.25 33.36
C ALA A 181 -4.85 -0.95 32.39
N ALA A 182 -5.73 -1.97 32.53
CA ALA A 182 -5.80 -3.08 31.61
C ALA A 182 -6.42 -2.64 30.27
N ALA A 183 -7.56 -1.93 30.30
CA ALA A 183 -8.21 -1.41 29.10
C ALA A 183 -7.28 -0.53 28.24
N MET A 184 -6.37 0.22 28.87
CA MET A 184 -5.37 1.03 28.16
C MET A 184 -4.49 0.19 27.22
N LYS A 185 -3.99 -0.97 27.70
CA LYS A 185 -3.14 -1.84 26.90
C LYS A 185 -3.95 -2.57 25.83
N THR A 186 -5.12 -3.08 26.19
CA THR A 186 -6.04 -3.76 25.28
C THR A 186 -6.53 -2.84 24.15
N ALA A 187 -6.82 -1.57 24.46
CA ALA A 187 -7.16 -0.55 23.47
C ALA A 187 -6.04 -0.35 22.46
N MET A 188 -4.80 -0.28 22.94
CA MET A 188 -3.62 -0.16 22.09
C MET A 188 -3.40 -1.42 21.24
N ALA A 189 -3.59 -2.61 21.81
CA ALA A 189 -3.52 -3.87 21.09
C ALA A 189 -4.54 -3.93 19.95
N GLN A 190 -5.78 -3.49 20.20
CA GLN A 190 -6.84 -3.41 19.18
C GLN A 190 -6.51 -2.41 18.07
N ALA A 191 -6.02 -1.22 18.41
CA ALA A 191 -5.57 -0.25 17.41
C ALA A 191 -4.41 -0.84 16.57
N MET A 192 -3.49 -1.56 17.21
CA MET A 192 -2.40 -2.24 16.51
C MET A 192 -2.84 -3.39 15.60
N LEU A 193 -3.95 -4.08 15.91
CA LEU A 193 -4.56 -5.02 14.97
C LEU A 193 -4.96 -4.31 13.68
N HIS A 194 -5.67 -3.18 13.81
CA HIS A 194 -6.22 -2.48 12.66
C HIS A 194 -5.16 -1.76 11.82
N TRP A 195 -4.08 -1.25 12.42
CA TRP A 195 -3.09 -0.41 11.71
C TRP A 195 -1.70 -1.04 11.54
N GLY A 196 -1.45 -2.13 12.26
CA GLY A 196 -0.15 -2.78 12.35
C GLY A 196 0.08 -3.86 11.28
N PRO A 197 0.74 -4.97 11.63
CA PRO A 197 1.31 -5.90 10.65
C PRO A 197 0.31 -6.46 9.62
N ILE A 198 -0.95 -6.66 10.03
CA ILE A 198 -1.98 -7.27 9.19
C ILE A 198 -2.39 -6.32 8.06
N ALA A 199 -2.62 -5.03 8.36
CA ALA A 199 -2.95 -4.03 7.34
C ALA A 199 -1.84 -3.92 6.30
N TRP A 200 -0.58 -3.86 6.77
CA TRP A 200 0.59 -3.78 5.89
C TRP A 200 0.86 -5.06 5.11
N ALA A 201 0.38 -6.22 5.56
CA ALA A 201 0.47 -7.47 4.81
C ALA A 201 -0.40 -7.46 3.54
N PHE A 202 -1.58 -6.80 3.56
CA PHE A 202 -2.37 -6.61 2.34
C PHE A 202 -1.61 -5.82 1.28
N TYR A 203 -0.92 -4.76 1.70
CA TYR A 203 -0.09 -3.95 0.82
C TYR A 203 1.15 -4.68 0.34
N ALA A 204 1.79 -5.46 1.21
CA ALA A 204 2.90 -6.31 0.84
C ALA A 204 2.47 -7.37 -0.19
N LEU A 205 1.29 -7.98 -0.04
CA LEU A 205 0.77 -8.97 -0.99
C LEU A 205 0.61 -8.36 -2.38
N VAL A 206 -0.16 -7.29 -2.51
CA VAL A 206 -0.45 -6.69 -3.81
C VAL A 206 0.78 -6.00 -4.38
N GLY A 207 1.55 -5.29 -3.55
CA GLY A 207 2.80 -4.65 -3.99
C GLY A 207 3.86 -5.65 -4.43
N GLY A 208 4.01 -6.76 -3.70
CA GLY A 208 4.92 -7.85 -4.06
C GLY A 208 4.48 -8.54 -5.36
N ALA A 209 3.18 -8.76 -5.54
CA ALA A 209 2.62 -9.32 -6.76
C ALA A 209 2.84 -8.41 -7.98
N ILE A 210 2.60 -7.10 -7.85
CA ILE A 210 2.89 -6.11 -8.90
C ILE A 210 4.39 -6.07 -9.21
N ALA A 211 5.23 -5.97 -8.17
CA ALA A 211 6.69 -5.89 -8.34
C ALA A 211 7.26 -7.14 -9.01
N TYR A 212 6.80 -8.32 -8.62
CA TYR A 212 7.21 -9.58 -9.24
C TYR A 212 6.71 -9.65 -10.70
N SER A 213 5.44 -9.34 -10.95
CA SER A 213 4.86 -9.35 -12.30
C SER A 213 5.60 -8.37 -13.24
N ALA A 214 5.87 -7.16 -12.77
CA ALA A 214 6.49 -6.11 -13.57
C ALA A 214 8.01 -6.28 -13.71
N TYR A 215 8.73 -6.44 -12.59
CA TYR A 215 10.20 -6.38 -12.58
C TYR A 215 10.88 -7.74 -12.78
N ARG A 216 10.22 -8.83 -12.37
CA ARG A 216 10.75 -10.18 -12.58
C ARG A 216 10.22 -10.82 -13.87
N ARG A 217 8.94 -10.59 -14.20
CA ARG A 217 8.26 -11.22 -15.35
C ARG A 217 8.05 -10.31 -16.55
N GLY A 218 8.42 -9.03 -16.47
CA GLY A 218 8.40 -8.12 -17.61
C GLY A 218 7.00 -7.76 -18.10
N ARG A 219 5.98 -7.94 -17.26
CA ARG A 219 4.59 -7.67 -17.61
C ARG A 219 4.23 -6.22 -17.38
N ALA A 220 3.15 -5.77 -18.02
CA ALA A 220 2.58 -4.46 -17.73
C ALA A 220 2.28 -4.34 -16.22
N PRO A 221 2.53 -3.18 -15.58
CA PRO A 221 2.23 -2.95 -14.17
C PRO A 221 0.72 -2.70 -13.96
N LEU A 222 -0.10 -3.63 -14.45
CA LEU A 222 -1.56 -3.66 -14.33
C LEU A 222 -1.96 -4.71 -13.29
N ILE A 223 -3.10 -4.50 -12.63
CA ILE A 223 -3.63 -5.50 -11.69
C ILE A 223 -4.04 -6.75 -12.46
N SER A 224 -4.67 -6.59 -13.63
CA SER A 224 -5.00 -7.69 -14.53
C SER A 224 -3.81 -8.57 -14.91
N ALA A 225 -2.60 -7.99 -15.07
CA ALA A 225 -1.39 -8.72 -15.44
C ALA A 225 -0.87 -9.66 -14.32
N ILE A 226 -1.24 -9.40 -13.06
CA ILE A 226 -0.92 -10.29 -11.93
C ILE A 226 -1.58 -11.66 -12.14
N PHE A 227 -2.78 -11.68 -12.72
CA PHE A 227 -3.57 -12.89 -12.92
C PHE A 227 -3.20 -13.69 -14.17
N GLU A 228 -2.24 -13.22 -14.97
CA GLU A 228 -1.81 -13.93 -16.18
C GLU A 228 -1.34 -15.38 -15.94
N PRO A 229 -0.69 -15.76 -14.82
CA PRO A 229 -0.38 -17.17 -14.53
C PRO A 229 -1.60 -18.07 -14.41
N ILE A 230 -2.77 -17.52 -14.05
CA ILE A 230 -4.01 -18.27 -13.84
C ILE A 230 -4.86 -18.27 -15.10
N PHE A 231 -5.04 -17.09 -15.72
CA PHE A 231 -5.95 -16.92 -16.86
C PHE A 231 -5.25 -16.80 -18.22
N GLY A 232 -3.91 -16.85 -18.24
CA GLY A 232 -3.12 -16.75 -19.46
C GLY A 232 -3.41 -15.47 -20.24
N LYS A 233 -3.51 -15.60 -21.57
CA LYS A 233 -3.77 -14.48 -22.49
C LYS A 233 -5.13 -13.80 -22.28
N ARG A 234 -6.07 -14.40 -21.53
CA ARG A 234 -7.41 -13.81 -21.28
C ARG A 234 -7.33 -12.51 -20.48
N THR A 235 -6.24 -12.28 -19.75
CA THR A 235 -5.98 -11.01 -19.06
C THR A 235 -5.75 -9.83 -20.00
N ALA A 236 -5.46 -10.08 -21.28
CA ALA A 236 -5.41 -9.01 -22.29
C ALA A 236 -6.79 -8.67 -22.90
N GLY A 237 -7.83 -9.43 -22.55
CA GLY A 237 -9.19 -9.26 -23.06
C GLY A 237 -10.16 -8.66 -22.03
N PRO A 238 -11.47 -8.92 -22.20
CA PRO A 238 -12.52 -8.37 -21.33
C PRO A 238 -12.33 -8.67 -19.84
N LEU A 239 -11.82 -9.86 -19.51
CA LEU A 239 -11.55 -10.26 -18.12
C LEU A 239 -10.55 -9.31 -17.44
N GLY A 240 -9.45 -8.98 -18.13
CA GLY A 240 -8.47 -8.04 -17.60
C GLY A 240 -9.01 -6.63 -17.50
N ALA A 241 -9.77 -6.19 -18.51
CA ALA A 241 -10.44 -4.89 -18.48
C ALA A 241 -11.36 -4.76 -17.26
N THR A 242 -12.14 -5.79 -16.93
CA THR A 242 -12.99 -5.82 -15.73
C THR A 242 -12.16 -5.68 -14.44
N ILE A 243 -11.07 -6.44 -14.31
CA ILE A 243 -10.18 -6.37 -13.15
C ILE A 243 -9.61 -4.95 -12.98
N ASP A 244 -9.13 -4.35 -14.08
CA ASP A 244 -8.53 -3.01 -14.04
C ASP A 244 -9.59 -1.92 -13.78
N VAL A 245 -10.83 -2.07 -14.27
CA VAL A 245 -11.97 -1.21 -13.92
C VAL A 245 -12.24 -1.26 -12.41
N PHE A 246 -12.35 -2.46 -11.82
CA PHE A 246 -12.56 -2.59 -10.39
C PHE A 246 -11.40 -1.99 -9.59
N ALA A 247 -10.15 -2.19 -10.02
CA ALA A 247 -8.99 -1.59 -9.38
C ALA A 247 -9.08 -0.05 -9.35
N ILE A 248 -9.55 0.59 -10.43
CA ILE A 248 -9.76 2.05 -10.48
C ILE A 248 -10.89 2.47 -9.55
N ILE A 249 -12.05 1.82 -9.64
CA ILE A 249 -13.25 2.17 -8.84
C ILE A 249 -12.94 2.06 -7.35
N VAL A 250 -12.37 0.94 -6.93
CA VAL A 250 -12.08 0.65 -5.53
C VAL A 250 -11.03 1.62 -4.98
N THR A 251 -10.01 1.95 -5.78
CA THR A 251 -9.01 2.98 -5.41
C THR A 251 -9.65 4.37 -5.25
N LEU A 252 -10.53 4.75 -6.17
CA LEU A 252 -11.20 6.05 -6.16
C LEU A 252 -12.04 6.22 -4.89
N PHE A 253 -12.92 5.27 -4.58
CA PHE A 253 -13.77 5.34 -3.40
C PHE A 253 -12.97 5.20 -2.10
N GLY A 254 -11.94 4.35 -2.04
CA GLY A 254 -11.06 4.25 -0.89
C GLY A 254 -10.31 5.57 -0.60
N THR A 255 -9.89 6.29 -1.63
CA THR A 255 -9.25 7.61 -1.49
C THR A 255 -10.25 8.69 -1.07
N ALA A 256 -11.49 8.63 -1.56
CA ALA A 256 -12.54 9.59 -1.22
C ALA A 256 -12.89 9.58 0.28
N ILE A 257 -12.90 8.40 0.92
CA ILE A 257 -13.11 8.27 2.37
C ILE A 257 -12.06 9.07 3.14
N SER A 258 -10.78 8.89 2.83
CA SER A 258 -9.68 9.60 3.50
C SER A 258 -9.78 11.11 3.32
N LEU A 259 -10.13 11.58 2.12
CA LEU A 259 -10.31 13.00 1.84
C LEU A 259 -11.49 13.59 2.63
N GLY A 260 -12.61 12.87 2.71
CA GLY A 260 -13.78 13.27 3.49
C GLY A 260 -13.46 13.43 4.97
N ILE A 261 -12.81 12.42 5.56
CA ILE A 261 -12.34 12.46 6.96
C ILE A 261 -11.41 13.66 7.19
N GLY A 262 -10.46 13.89 6.29
CA GLY A 262 -9.52 15.00 6.41
C GLY A 262 -10.19 16.36 6.39
N VAL A 263 -11.21 16.56 5.56
CA VAL A 263 -11.95 17.83 5.49
C VAL A 263 -12.84 18.03 6.71
N LEU A 264 -13.47 16.98 7.23
CA LEU A 264 -14.19 17.05 8.50
C LEU A 264 -13.25 17.43 9.65
N GLN A 265 -12.04 16.86 9.69
CA GLN A 265 -11.03 17.19 10.68
C GLN A 265 -10.53 18.64 10.56
N ILE A 266 -10.33 19.14 9.33
CA ILE A 266 -9.99 20.56 9.09
C ILE A 266 -11.12 21.47 9.57
N GLY A 267 -12.37 21.12 9.26
CA GLY A 267 -13.55 21.85 9.73
C GLY A 267 -13.58 21.94 11.24
N ARG A 268 -13.45 20.80 11.93
CA ARG A 268 -13.43 20.79 13.40
C ARG A 268 -12.25 21.58 13.97
N GLY A 269 -11.06 21.47 13.37
CA GLY A 269 -9.90 22.26 13.77
C GLY A 269 -10.12 23.77 13.61
N PHE A 270 -10.77 24.20 12.52
CA PHE A 270 -11.11 25.59 12.28
C PHE A 270 -12.09 26.12 13.33
N GLU A 271 -13.12 25.34 13.68
CA GLU A 271 -14.08 25.69 14.74
C GLU A 271 -13.39 25.90 16.08
N VAL A 272 -12.47 24.99 16.45
CA VAL A 272 -11.73 25.05 17.72
C VAL A 272 -10.80 26.26 17.78
N VAL A 273 -10.07 26.55 16.69
CA VAL A 273 -9.09 27.65 16.66
C VAL A 273 -9.78 29.02 16.59
N THR A 274 -10.88 29.14 15.85
CA THR A 274 -11.55 30.43 15.62
C THR A 274 -12.66 30.73 16.63
N GLY A 275 -13.25 29.69 17.25
CA GLY A 275 -14.40 29.84 18.13
C GLY A 275 -15.71 30.23 17.43
N ILE A 276 -15.78 30.17 16.09
CA ILE A 276 -16.90 30.66 15.28
C ILE A 276 -18.19 29.81 15.36
N GLY A 277 -18.13 28.67 16.06
CA GLY A 277 -19.20 27.67 16.09
C GLY A 277 -19.18 26.73 14.88
N PRO A 278 -20.14 25.79 14.78
CA PRO A 278 -20.12 24.73 13.78
C PRO A 278 -20.08 25.23 12.33
N VAL A 279 -19.15 24.71 11.53
CA VAL A 279 -19.05 25.05 10.10
C VAL A 279 -20.03 24.23 9.28
N GLY A 280 -20.72 24.88 8.35
CA GLY A 280 -21.69 24.23 7.45
C GLY A 280 -21.06 23.65 6.18
N ASN A 281 -21.89 23.01 5.35
CA ASN A 281 -21.48 22.37 4.09
C ASN A 281 -20.71 23.30 3.14
N THR A 282 -21.01 24.60 3.13
CA THR A 282 -20.29 25.59 2.32
C THR A 282 -18.79 25.61 2.64
N PHE A 283 -18.42 25.52 3.92
CA PHE A 283 -17.01 25.46 4.33
C PHE A 283 -16.37 24.17 3.83
N LEU A 284 -17.01 23.01 4.06
CA LEU A 284 -16.48 21.70 3.67
C LEU A 284 -16.28 21.60 2.15
N ILE A 285 -17.26 22.03 1.36
CA ILE A 285 -17.18 22.05 -0.11
C ILE A 285 -16.07 23.00 -0.58
N SER A 286 -15.95 24.17 0.05
CA SER A 286 -14.90 25.13 -0.30
C SER A 286 -13.50 24.58 0.02
N ALA A 287 -13.33 23.94 1.17
CA ALA A 287 -12.09 23.29 1.54
C ALA A 287 -11.71 22.17 0.56
N ILE A 288 -12.67 21.31 0.18
CA ILE A 288 -12.46 20.28 -0.86
C ILE A 288 -12.04 20.91 -2.18
N ALA A 289 -12.75 21.95 -2.63
CA ALA A 289 -12.45 22.62 -3.90
C ALA A 289 -11.04 23.23 -3.92
N ILE A 290 -10.62 23.86 -2.80
CA ILE A 290 -9.27 24.42 -2.66
C ILE A 290 -8.22 23.31 -2.67
N LEU A 291 -8.41 22.25 -1.87
CA LEU A 291 -7.46 21.12 -1.82
C LEU A 291 -7.35 20.43 -3.19
N ALA A 292 -8.47 20.26 -3.90
CA ALA A 292 -8.50 19.71 -5.24
C ALA A 292 -7.76 20.61 -6.24
N ALA A 293 -7.97 21.93 -6.19
CA ALA A 293 -7.26 22.87 -7.05
C ALA A 293 -5.75 22.82 -6.80
N LEU A 294 -5.31 22.82 -5.53
CA LEU A 294 -3.90 22.69 -5.16
C LEU A 294 -3.30 21.36 -5.63
N PHE A 295 -4.04 20.26 -5.51
CA PHE A 295 -3.64 18.95 -6.00
C PHE A 295 -3.49 18.94 -7.53
N ILE A 296 -4.44 19.49 -8.28
CA ILE A 296 -4.38 19.60 -9.73
C ILE A 296 -3.16 20.43 -10.15
N ILE A 297 -2.96 21.61 -9.55
CA ILE A 297 -1.80 22.47 -9.81
C ILE A 297 -0.49 21.71 -9.56
N SER A 298 -0.39 20.96 -8.46
CA SER A 298 0.77 20.10 -8.16
C SER A 298 0.96 18.99 -9.21
N ALA A 299 -0.13 18.39 -9.68
CA ALA A 299 -0.08 17.34 -10.69
C ALA A 299 0.39 17.86 -12.06
N VAL A 300 -0.13 19.00 -12.53
CA VAL A 300 0.25 19.56 -13.84
C VAL A 300 1.58 20.32 -13.84
N SER A 301 2.02 20.89 -12.72
CA SER A 301 3.30 21.62 -12.61
C SER A 301 4.55 20.72 -12.59
N GLY A 302 4.35 19.40 -12.64
CA GLY A 302 5.42 18.40 -12.65
C GLY A 302 5.40 17.56 -11.37
N ILE A 303 4.61 16.48 -11.43
CA ILE A 303 4.37 15.45 -10.39
C ILE A 303 5.63 15.14 -9.56
N LYS A 304 6.81 15.05 -10.19
CA LYS A 304 8.05 14.62 -9.51
C LYS A 304 8.60 15.63 -8.49
N ARG A 305 8.46 16.95 -8.70
CA ARG A 305 9.00 17.96 -7.78
C ARG A 305 7.97 18.37 -6.73
N GLY A 306 6.73 18.61 -7.13
CA GLY A 306 5.65 19.05 -6.23
C GLY A 306 5.32 18.01 -5.16
N ILE A 307 5.08 16.76 -5.56
CA ILE A 307 4.77 15.67 -4.60
C ILE A 307 5.94 15.43 -3.66
N ARG A 308 7.19 15.47 -4.16
CA ARG A 308 8.37 15.27 -3.32
C ARG A 308 8.52 16.36 -2.25
N LEU A 309 8.30 17.62 -2.62
CA LEU A 309 8.37 18.73 -1.67
C LEU A 309 7.26 18.64 -0.61
N LEU A 310 6.01 18.44 -1.06
CA LEU A 310 4.85 18.33 -0.16
C LEU A 310 4.98 17.13 0.78
N SER A 311 5.42 15.99 0.26
CA SER A 311 5.73 14.80 1.06
C SER A 311 6.79 15.11 2.12
N ASN A 312 7.93 15.71 1.75
CA ASN A 312 8.96 16.07 2.72
C ASN A 312 8.46 17.05 3.80
N ILE A 313 7.67 18.07 3.42
CA ILE A 313 7.07 19.00 4.38
C ILE A 313 6.13 18.26 5.33
N ASN A 314 5.26 17.39 4.80
CA ASN A 314 4.36 16.57 5.61
C ASN A 314 5.13 15.72 6.63
N MET A 315 6.23 15.10 6.22
CA MET A 315 7.08 14.31 7.13
C MET A 315 7.69 15.13 8.24
N VAL A 316 8.15 16.34 7.92
CA VAL A 316 8.70 17.25 8.93
C VAL A 316 7.59 17.71 9.89
N LEU A 317 6.42 18.09 9.38
CA LEU A 317 5.30 18.53 10.22
C LEU A 317 4.79 17.41 11.14
N ALA A 318 4.57 16.21 10.60
CA ALA A 318 4.14 15.06 11.38
C ALA A 318 5.19 14.66 12.43
N GLY A 319 6.47 14.65 12.04
CA GLY A 319 7.58 14.39 12.95
C GLY A 319 7.68 15.43 14.07
N LEU A 320 7.55 16.72 13.74
CA LEU A 320 7.55 17.81 14.72
C LEU A 320 6.36 17.70 15.67
N LEU A 321 5.17 17.37 15.17
CA LEU A 321 3.99 17.18 15.99
C LEU A 321 4.16 16.00 16.96
N ALA A 322 4.65 14.86 16.48
CA ALA A 322 4.93 13.70 17.32
C ALA A 322 5.97 14.01 18.40
N VAL A 323 7.07 14.67 18.03
CA VAL A 323 8.11 15.08 18.99
C VAL A 323 7.56 16.09 20.00
N PHE A 324 6.76 17.05 19.56
CA PHE A 324 6.13 18.02 20.45
C PHE A 324 5.24 17.33 21.49
N VAL A 325 4.32 16.47 21.06
CA VAL A 325 3.43 15.73 21.99
C VAL A 325 4.22 14.80 22.90
N PHE A 326 5.26 14.14 22.37
CA PHE A 326 6.12 13.27 23.16
C PHE A 326 6.87 14.01 24.28
N ILE A 327 7.38 15.23 24.02
CA ILE A 327 8.14 16.03 24.98
C ILE A 327 7.21 16.76 25.97
N VAL A 328 6.12 17.34 25.48
CA VAL A 328 5.18 18.13 26.31
C VAL A 328 4.23 17.22 27.09
N GLY A 329 3.91 16.05 26.53
CA GLY A 329 3.12 15.00 27.17
C GLY A 329 3.92 14.20 28.21
N PRO A 330 3.38 13.07 28.68
CA PRO A 330 3.97 12.29 29.76
C PRO A 330 5.12 11.39 29.24
N THR A 331 6.25 11.98 28.85
CA THR A 331 7.37 11.32 28.14
C THR A 331 7.80 9.98 28.75
N VAL A 332 8.00 9.93 30.06
CA VAL A 332 8.46 8.70 30.74
C VAL A 332 7.40 7.61 30.71
N PHE A 333 6.12 7.98 30.83
CA PHE A 333 5.02 7.03 30.67
C PHE A 333 4.99 6.48 29.24
N LEU A 334 5.11 7.34 28.22
CA LEU A 334 5.15 6.91 26.81
C LEU A 334 6.30 5.92 26.54
N LEU A 335 7.49 6.21 27.08
CA LEU A 335 8.66 5.33 26.97
C LEU A 335 8.46 3.99 27.68
N ASN A 336 7.79 3.98 28.83
CA ASN A 336 7.47 2.74 29.56
C ASN A 336 6.34 1.96 28.88
N PHE A 337 5.39 2.66 28.25
CA PHE A 337 4.20 2.07 27.66
C PHE A 337 4.49 1.47 26.28
N LEU A 338 5.36 2.08 25.47
CA LEU A 338 5.72 1.61 24.13
C LEU A 338 6.10 0.11 24.07
N PRO A 339 7.04 -0.42 24.89
CA PRO A 339 7.34 -1.85 24.86
C PRO A 339 6.19 -2.70 25.38
N ALA A 340 5.43 -2.22 26.36
CA ALA A 340 4.28 -2.95 26.89
C ALA A 340 3.16 -3.10 25.85
N ALA A 341 2.83 -2.02 25.13
CA ALA A 341 1.88 -2.02 24.02
C ALA A 341 2.29 -2.98 22.90
N ALA A 342 3.59 -3.04 22.58
CA ALA A 342 4.11 -3.94 21.57
C ALA A 342 3.90 -5.42 21.95
N VAL A 343 4.11 -5.77 23.21
CA VAL A 343 3.92 -7.13 23.73
C VAL A 343 2.43 -7.47 23.82
N GLU A 344 1.62 -6.55 24.35
CA GLU A 344 0.18 -6.75 24.50
C GLU A 344 -0.52 -7.08 23.18
N PHE A 345 -0.08 -6.46 22.08
CA PHE A 345 -0.58 -6.79 20.75
C PHE A 345 -0.49 -8.29 20.42
N PHE A 346 0.61 -8.95 20.83
CA PHE A 346 0.78 -10.39 20.61
C PHE A 346 0.00 -11.23 21.62
N ASP A 347 -0.09 -10.78 22.87
CA ASP A 347 -0.83 -11.48 23.93
C ASP A 347 -2.34 -11.53 23.59
N GLU A 348 -2.89 -10.43 23.10
CA GLU A 348 -4.32 -10.31 22.75
C GLU A 348 -4.66 -10.76 21.33
N LEU A 349 -3.66 -11.14 20.53
CA LEU A 349 -3.84 -11.44 19.10
C LEU A 349 -4.85 -12.57 18.88
N GLY A 350 -4.84 -13.58 19.75
CA GLY A 350 -5.77 -14.70 19.68
C GLY A 350 -7.22 -14.26 19.83
N VAL A 351 -7.51 -13.48 20.89
CA VAL A 351 -8.84 -12.94 21.19
C VAL A 351 -9.34 -12.07 20.03
N MET A 352 -8.48 -11.16 19.55
CA MET A 352 -8.80 -10.24 18.48
C MET A 352 -9.10 -10.94 17.14
N LEU A 353 -8.31 -11.97 16.78
CA LEU A 353 -8.49 -12.71 15.53
C LEU A 353 -9.63 -13.74 15.60
N SER A 354 -9.98 -14.22 16.79
CA SER A 354 -11.11 -15.14 16.98
C SER A 354 -12.47 -14.43 17.02
N ARG A 355 -12.50 -13.11 17.27
CA ARG A 355 -13.73 -12.34 17.40
C ARG A 355 -14.62 -12.52 16.18
N SER A 356 -15.86 -12.92 16.43
CA SER A 356 -16.85 -13.24 15.41
C SER A 356 -18.12 -12.44 15.62
N ALA A 357 -18.78 -12.06 14.52
CA ALA A 357 -20.11 -11.46 14.58
C ALA A 357 -21.17 -12.39 15.21
N ASN A 358 -20.87 -13.69 15.34
CA ASN A 358 -21.76 -14.66 15.98
C ASN A 358 -21.61 -14.69 17.51
N ASP A 359 -20.65 -13.97 18.09
CA ASP A 359 -20.40 -13.97 19.54
C ASP A 359 -21.45 -13.14 20.30
N GLY A 360 -22.23 -12.29 19.59
CA GLY A 360 -23.29 -11.47 20.16
C GLY A 360 -23.55 -10.20 19.33
N GLU A 361 -24.60 -9.47 19.69
CA GLU A 361 -24.96 -8.22 18.99
C GLU A 361 -23.84 -7.17 19.09
N ASP A 362 -23.21 -7.02 20.25
CA ASP A 362 -22.09 -6.11 20.46
C ASP A 362 -20.89 -6.47 19.60
N ALA A 363 -20.59 -7.77 19.47
CA ALA A 363 -19.51 -8.25 18.61
C ALA A 363 -19.83 -8.02 17.13
N ALA A 364 -21.06 -8.25 16.70
CA ALA A 364 -21.49 -7.95 15.33
C ALA A 364 -21.38 -6.44 15.02
N ALA A 365 -21.82 -5.59 15.94
CA ALA A 365 -21.75 -4.14 15.81
C ALA A 365 -20.29 -3.64 15.76
N PHE A 366 -19.43 -4.13 16.65
CA PHE A 366 -18.01 -3.82 16.66
C PHE A 366 -17.32 -4.28 15.36
N MET A 367 -17.55 -5.53 14.96
CA MET A 367 -16.95 -6.10 13.75
C MET A 367 -17.37 -5.33 12.50
N SER A 368 -18.63 -4.90 12.38
CA SER A 368 -19.11 -4.13 11.23
C SER A 368 -18.53 -2.71 11.19
N SER A 369 -18.53 -2.00 12.33
CA SER A 369 -18.12 -0.60 12.44
C SER A 369 -16.61 -0.38 12.45
N TRP A 370 -15.84 -1.36 12.92
CA TRP A 370 -14.39 -1.26 13.09
C TRP A 370 -13.63 -2.29 12.25
N THR A 371 -13.60 -3.56 12.68
CA THR A 371 -12.64 -4.53 12.14
C THR A 371 -12.90 -4.86 10.66
N THR A 372 -14.14 -5.18 10.30
CA THR A 372 -14.53 -5.47 8.90
C THR A 372 -14.44 -4.21 8.05
N TYR A 373 -14.82 -3.06 8.60
CA TYR A 373 -14.64 -1.76 7.95
C TYR A 373 -13.17 -1.50 7.59
N TYR A 374 -12.25 -1.69 8.53
CA TYR A 374 -10.81 -1.54 8.28
C TYR A 374 -10.29 -2.54 7.27
N TRP A 375 -10.68 -3.81 7.35
CA TRP A 375 -10.29 -4.80 6.34
C TRP A 375 -10.78 -4.44 4.95
N ALA A 376 -12.02 -3.98 4.80
CA ALA A 376 -12.54 -3.48 3.53
C ALA A 376 -11.78 -2.24 3.04
N TRP A 377 -11.50 -1.29 3.94
CA TRP A 377 -10.75 -0.07 3.62
C TRP A 377 -9.33 -0.41 3.16
N TRP A 378 -8.60 -1.26 3.89
CA TRP A 378 -7.25 -1.66 3.52
C TRP A 378 -7.19 -2.41 2.20
N VAL A 379 -8.07 -3.39 2.00
CA VAL A 379 -8.20 -4.10 0.72
C VAL A 379 -8.45 -3.11 -0.42
N SER A 380 -9.30 -2.09 -0.19
CA SER A 380 -9.62 -1.10 -1.23
C SER A 380 -8.43 -0.23 -1.65
N TRP A 381 -7.48 -0.01 -0.75
CA TRP A 381 -6.28 0.78 -1.02
C TRP A 381 -5.14 -0.02 -1.64
N THR A 382 -5.24 -1.35 -1.65
CA THR A 382 -4.15 -2.21 -2.13
C THR A 382 -3.69 -1.92 -3.57
N PRO A 383 -4.54 -1.56 -4.57
CA PRO A 383 -4.04 -1.30 -5.91
C PRO A 383 -3.13 -0.06 -5.97
N PHE A 384 -3.52 1.01 -5.26
CA PHE A 384 -2.76 2.24 -5.20
C PHE A 384 -1.47 2.10 -4.39
N VAL A 385 -1.61 1.67 -3.13
CA VAL A 385 -0.48 1.53 -2.21
C VAL A 385 0.48 0.43 -2.68
N GLY A 386 -0.05 -0.70 -3.16
CA GLY A 386 0.74 -1.78 -3.73
C GLY A 386 1.55 -1.33 -4.93
N MET A 387 0.98 -0.54 -5.85
CA MET A 387 1.73 0.00 -6.99
C MET A 387 2.85 0.95 -6.54
N PHE A 388 2.61 1.80 -5.55
CA PHE A 388 3.63 2.67 -4.98
C PHE A 388 4.77 1.86 -4.36
N ILE A 389 4.44 0.90 -3.49
CA ILE A 389 5.39 0.02 -2.81
C ILE A 389 6.20 -0.79 -3.82
N ALA A 390 5.57 -1.31 -4.87
CA ALA A 390 6.25 -2.03 -5.93
C ALA A 390 7.35 -1.17 -6.57
N LYS A 391 7.01 0.06 -6.96
CA LYS A 391 7.93 0.99 -7.63
C LYS A 391 9.18 1.30 -6.82
N ILE A 392 9.04 1.50 -5.52
CA ILE A 392 10.16 1.84 -4.64
C ILE A 392 10.97 0.62 -4.18
N SER A 393 10.51 -0.60 -4.47
CA SER A 393 11.11 -1.85 -3.97
C SER A 393 11.86 -2.67 -5.04
N ARG A 394 12.11 -2.08 -6.21
CA ARG A 394 12.83 -2.74 -7.30
C ARG A 394 14.25 -3.15 -6.89
N GLY A 395 14.64 -4.37 -7.25
CA GLY A 395 15.95 -4.96 -6.95
C GLY A 395 16.07 -5.55 -5.53
N ARG A 396 15.04 -5.42 -4.69
CA ARG A 396 14.99 -6.02 -3.35
C ARG A 396 14.66 -7.51 -3.42
N THR A 397 15.13 -8.28 -2.45
CA THR A 397 14.67 -9.67 -2.26
C THR A 397 13.27 -9.70 -1.65
N LEU A 398 12.52 -10.78 -1.90
CA LEU A 398 11.20 -10.97 -1.29
C LEU A 398 11.27 -10.97 0.24
N ARG A 399 12.34 -11.50 0.84
CA ARG A 399 12.54 -11.45 2.29
C ARG A 399 12.64 -10.01 2.79
N GLU A 400 13.58 -9.23 2.25
CA GLU A 400 13.75 -7.82 2.63
C GLU A 400 12.46 -7.04 2.42
N PHE A 401 11.80 -7.26 1.28
CA PHE A 401 10.53 -6.63 0.93
C PHE A 401 9.46 -6.89 1.98
N VAL A 402 9.20 -8.17 2.31
CA VAL A 402 8.17 -8.54 3.29
C VAL A 402 8.50 -7.99 4.67
N THR A 403 9.74 -8.16 5.13
CA THR A 403 10.16 -7.69 6.45
C THR A 403 9.99 -6.19 6.57
N VAL A 404 10.50 -5.40 5.63
CA VAL A 404 10.48 -3.94 5.76
C VAL A 404 9.09 -3.37 5.52
N VAL A 405 8.35 -3.86 4.52
CA VAL A 405 7.00 -3.33 4.23
C VAL A 405 6.02 -3.60 5.36
N ILE A 406 6.16 -4.73 6.07
CA ILE A 406 5.28 -5.06 7.20
C ILE A 406 5.76 -4.39 8.49
N ILE A 407 7.04 -4.55 8.85
CA ILE A 407 7.53 -4.19 10.19
C ILE A 407 7.74 -2.69 10.35
N VAL A 408 8.34 -2.01 9.36
CA VAL A 408 8.71 -0.58 9.52
C VAL A 408 7.46 0.29 9.69
N PRO A 409 6.44 0.19 8.83
CA PRO A 409 5.24 1.00 9.03
C PRO A 409 4.46 0.60 10.28
N SER A 410 4.46 -0.68 10.66
CA SER A 410 3.82 -1.12 11.92
C SER A 410 4.48 -0.50 13.15
N ALA A 411 5.80 -0.38 13.18
CA ALA A 411 6.52 0.28 14.27
C ALA A 411 6.21 1.79 14.34
N VAL A 412 6.00 2.42 13.17
CA VAL A 412 5.57 3.81 13.08
C VAL A 412 4.16 3.98 13.62
N CYS A 413 3.22 3.12 13.21
CA CYS A 413 1.87 3.10 13.73
C CYS A 413 1.90 2.93 15.26
N LEU A 414 2.61 1.92 15.77
CA LEU A 414 2.75 1.70 17.22
C LEU A 414 3.25 2.95 17.94
N THR A 415 4.32 3.57 17.44
CA THR A 415 4.88 4.78 18.07
C THR A 415 3.88 5.93 18.02
N TRP A 416 3.18 6.12 16.90
CA TRP A 416 2.19 7.17 16.73
C TRP A 416 0.99 6.98 17.66
N PHE A 417 0.40 5.78 17.68
CA PHE A 417 -0.72 5.47 18.56
C PHE A 417 -0.32 5.60 20.03
N VAL A 418 0.87 5.15 20.45
CA VAL A 418 1.34 5.35 21.82
C VAL A 418 1.49 6.82 22.18
N ILE A 419 1.93 7.69 21.26
CA ILE A 419 2.13 9.12 21.55
C ILE A 419 0.80 9.88 21.64
N PHE A 420 -0.15 9.58 20.76
CA PHE A 420 -1.37 10.39 20.59
C PHE A 420 -2.63 9.78 21.22
N GLY A 421 -2.73 8.45 21.24
CA GLY A 421 -3.83 7.72 21.88
C GLY A 421 -3.52 7.49 23.35
#